data_AF-A0A8J7X9K0-F1
#
_entry.id   AF-A0A8J7X9K0-F1
#
_cell.length_a   1.000
_cell.length_b   1.000
_cell.length_c   1.000
_cell.angle_alpha   90.00
_cell.angle_beta   90.00
_cell.angle_gamma   90.00
#
_symmetry.space_group_name_H-M   'P 1'
#
loop_
_entity.id
_entity.type
_entity.pdbx_description
1 polymer ?
#
loop_
_entity_poly.entity_id
_entity_poly.type
_entity_poly.pdbx_seq_one_letter_code
_entity_poly.pdbx_strand_id
1 'polypeptide(L)'
;MNEEKDTESEPLLNTIIIGLLVLLTFAMLVIATGLLVPLPEEIVIPPYILLYAFLGSLAYLLTSSIAECEKLLKSKEYQEVNTELEELKHKLESTDVTDSSLTDDIAEHQRRRSELVAIWKKVELRLWVKLARIPFGMVLAVGFYLLIPLVVSSSLVDTSSLRLMAGVAFVVALFPKVAMNGLTGLASRLISSNSAGK
;
A
#
# COMPACT_ATOMS: atom_id res chain seq x y z
N MET A 1 24.19 -11.89 -30.60
CA MET A 1 22.73 -11.95 -30.85
C MET A 1 22.11 -12.32 -29.50
N ASN A 2 22.16 -11.36 -28.56
CA ASN A 2 21.05 -10.50 -28.10
C ASN A 2 20.07 -11.25 -27.20
N GLU A 3 20.44 -11.39 -25.93
CA GLU A 3 19.55 -11.92 -24.88
C GLU A 3 19.72 -11.20 -23.54
N GLU A 4 20.07 -9.91 -23.58
CA GLU A 4 20.27 -9.10 -22.37
C GLU A 4 19.68 -7.70 -22.58
N LYS A 5 18.34 -7.59 -22.55
CA LYS A 5 17.68 -6.27 -22.55
C LYS A 5 16.22 -6.19 -22.04
N ASP A 6 15.70 -7.20 -21.36
CA ASP A 6 14.26 -7.23 -20.99
C ASP A 6 13.95 -7.07 -19.50
N THR A 7 14.93 -6.92 -18.60
CA THR A 7 14.66 -6.82 -17.15
C THR A 7 14.54 -5.38 -16.63
N GLU A 8 14.86 -4.36 -17.42
CA GLU A 8 14.90 -2.95 -16.96
C GLU A 8 13.66 -2.12 -17.35
N SER A 9 12.84 -2.59 -18.30
CA SER A 9 11.67 -1.86 -18.82
C SER A 9 10.38 -2.10 -18.03
N GLU A 10 10.26 -3.25 -17.35
CA GLU A 10 9.10 -3.58 -16.51
C GLU A 10 8.85 -2.65 -15.31
N PRO A 11 9.87 -2.19 -14.53
CA PRO A 11 9.61 -1.32 -13.39
C PRO A 11 9.13 0.08 -13.81
N LEU A 12 9.59 0.60 -14.95
CA LEU A 12 9.17 1.91 -15.46
C LEU A 12 7.73 1.89 -15.95
N LEU A 13 7.34 0.84 -16.68
CA LEU A 13 5.96 0.69 -17.16
C LEU A 13 4.97 0.57 -16.00
N ASN A 14 5.28 -0.25 -14.99
CA ASN A 14 4.44 -0.40 -13.80
C ASN A 14 4.30 0.92 -13.04
N THR A 15 5.38 1.70 -12.92
CA THR A 15 5.35 3.00 -12.24
C THR A 15 4.45 3.99 -12.98
N ILE A 16 4.53 4.04 -14.32
CA ILE A 16 3.67 4.89 -15.15
C ILE A 16 2.20 4.49 -15.03
N ILE A 17 1.90 3.19 -15.10
CA ILE A 17 0.52 2.68 -14.97
C ILE A 17 -0.05 3.02 -13.59
N ILE A 18 0.71 2.80 -12.52
CA ILE A 18 0.29 3.15 -11.15
C ILE A 18 0.05 4.66 -11.04
N GLY A 19 0.98 5.48 -11.55
CA GLY A 19 0.86 6.94 -11.54
C GLY A 19 -0.38 7.42 -12.29
N LEU A 20 -0.66 6.86 -13.46
CA LEU A 20 -1.85 7.17 -14.25
C LEU A 20 -3.13 6.77 -13.53
N LEU A 21 -3.16 5.59 -12.89
CA LEU A 21 -4.31 5.10 -12.14
C LEU A 21 -4.62 6.01 -10.94
N VAL A 22 -3.58 6.45 -10.21
CA VAL A 22 -3.70 7.40 -9.10
C VAL A 22 -4.25 8.73 -9.60
N LEU A 23 -3.70 9.26 -10.69
CA LEU A 23 -4.15 10.52 -11.29
C LEU A 23 -5.62 10.43 -11.73
N LEU A 24 -5.99 9.35 -12.41
CA LEU A 24 -7.36 9.12 -12.88
C LEU A 24 -8.33 9.00 -11.71
N THR A 25 -7.92 8.31 -10.64
CA THR A 25 -8.72 8.19 -9.41
C THR A 25 -8.93 9.56 -8.77
N PHE A 26 -7.87 10.36 -8.70
CA PHE A 26 -7.95 11.71 -8.15
C PHE A 26 -8.86 12.61 -8.99
N ALA A 27 -8.75 12.56 -10.32
CA ALA A 27 -9.63 13.29 -11.23
C ALA A 27 -11.09 12.89 -11.04
N MET A 28 -11.40 11.60 -10.96
CA MET A 28 -12.74 11.09 -10.64
C MET A 28 -13.24 11.60 -9.29
N LEU A 29 -12.38 11.70 -8.29
CA LEU A 29 -12.72 12.21 -6.97
C LEU A 29 -13.13 13.69 -7.01
N VAL A 30 -12.35 14.52 -7.71
CA VAL A 30 -12.62 15.95 -7.83
C VAL A 30 -13.91 16.19 -8.62
N ILE A 31 -14.16 15.38 -9.66
CA ILE A 31 -15.44 15.40 -10.38
C ILE A 31 -16.59 15.01 -9.45
N ALA A 32 -16.45 13.95 -8.65
CA ALA A 32 -17.50 13.46 -7.74
C ALA A 32 -17.89 14.45 -6.63
N THR A 33 -17.00 15.37 -6.26
CA THR A 33 -17.33 16.47 -5.33
C THR A 33 -18.15 17.60 -5.97
N GLY A 34 -18.40 17.55 -7.27
CA GLY A 34 -19.08 18.64 -7.99
C GLY A 34 -18.24 19.92 -8.14
N LEU A 35 -16.93 19.85 -7.85
CA LEU A 35 -16.04 21.01 -7.87
C LEU A 35 -15.71 21.49 -9.29
N LEU A 36 -15.56 20.55 -10.23
CA LEU A 36 -15.22 20.83 -11.64
C LEU A 36 -16.43 20.85 -12.57
N VAL A 37 -17.47 20.09 -12.23
CA VAL A 37 -18.68 19.94 -13.04
C VAL A 37 -19.86 20.11 -12.10
N PRO A 38 -20.81 21.03 -12.39
CA PRO A 38 -22.01 21.16 -11.59
C PRO A 38 -22.83 19.86 -11.69
N LEU A 39 -22.85 19.09 -10.62
CA LEU A 39 -23.63 17.87 -10.47
C LEU A 39 -24.93 18.19 -9.71
N PRO A 40 -26.02 17.47 -9.95
CA PRO A 40 -27.23 17.58 -9.13
C PRO A 40 -26.89 17.23 -7.67
N GLU A 41 -27.47 17.95 -6.71
CA GLU A 41 -27.15 17.85 -5.27
C GLU A 41 -27.28 16.42 -4.72
N GLU A 42 -28.12 15.59 -5.32
CA GLU A 42 -28.33 14.18 -4.98
C GLU A 42 -27.10 13.29 -5.24
N ILE A 43 -26.22 13.69 -6.15
CA ILE A 43 -25.02 12.94 -6.58
C ILE A 43 -23.75 13.51 -5.96
N VAL A 44 -23.81 14.72 -5.40
CA VAL A 44 -22.65 15.39 -4.80
C VAL A 44 -22.23 14.65 -3.53
N ILE A 45 -20.99 14.15 -3.52
CA ILE A 45 -20.45 13.44 -2.37
C ILE A 45 -19.95 14.46 -1.35
N PRO A 46 -20.44 14.45 -0.10
CA PRO A 46 -19.96 15.36 0.92
C PRO A 46 -18.46 15.17 1.18
N PRO A 47 -17.67 16.25 1.29
CA PRO A 47 -16.22 16.18 1.36
C PRO A 47 -15.71 15.45 2.61
N TYR A 48 -16.47 15.45 3.70
CA TYR A 48 -16.10 14.70 4.90
C TYR A 48 -16.11 13.19 4.67
N ILE A 49 -16.90 12.64 3.75
CA ILE A 49 -16.89 11.19 3.43
C ILE A 49 -15.56 10.80 2.82
N LEU A 50 -15.04 11.64 1.93
CA LEU A 50 -13.72 11.47 1.31
C LEU A 50 -12.59 11.57 2.33
N LEU A 51 -12.70 12.52 3.26
CA LEU A 51 -11.74 12.65 4.36
C LEU A 51 -11.71 11.40 5.23
N TYR A 52 -12.88 10.89 5.65
CA TYR A 52 -12.94 9.67 6.47
C TYR A 52 -12.49 8.43 5.70
N ALA A 53 -12.80 8.33 4.40
CA ALA A 53 -12.26 7.28 3.55
C ALA A 53 -10.72 7.35 3.44
N PHE A 54 -10.15 8.56 3.30
CA PHE A 54 -8.70 8.76 3.33
C PHE A 54 -8.08 8.29 4.65
N LEU A 55 -8.67 8.70 5.78
CA LEU A 55 -8.22 8.29 7.10
C LEU A 55 -8.29 6.75 7.26
N GLY A 56 -9.33 6.11 6.73
CA GLY A 56 -9.47 4.65 6.73
C GLY A 56 -8.36 3.96 5.95
N SER A 57 -8.10 4.44 4.72
CA SER A 57 -6.97 3.97 3.91
C SER A 57 -5.62 4.18 4.60
N LEU A 58 -5.43 5.30 5.29
CA LEU A 58 -4.20 5.61 6.03
C LEU A 58 -4.02 4.71 7.25
N ALA A 59 -5.09 4.44 7.99
CA ALA A 59 -5.08 3.51 9.12
C ALA A 59 -4.73 2.08 8.66
N TYR A 60 -5.25 1.65 7.51
CA TYR A 60 -4.86 0.38 6.88
C TYR A 60 -3.36 0.36 6.56
N LEU A 61 -2.85 1.44 5.94
CA LEU A 61 -1.42 1.55 5.60
C LEU A 61 -0.56 1.43 6.86
N LEU A 62 -0.88 2.21 7.90
CA LEU A 62 -0.14 2.22 9.16
C LEU A 62 -0.10 0.82 9.81
N THR A 63 -1.26 0.17 9.92
CA THR A 63 -1.37 -1.19 10.49
C THR A 63 -0.58 -2.18 9.65
N SER A 64 -0.62 -2.06 8.33
CA SER A 64 0.11 -2.94 7.43
C SER A 64 1.63 -2.70 7.44
N SER A 65 2.08 -1.46 7.69
CA SER A 65 3.48 -1.12 7.89
C SER A 65 4.02 -1.75 9.17
N ILE A 66 3.28 -1.61 10.27
CA ILE A 66 3.65 -2.21 11.56
C ILE A 66 3.77 -3.73 11.44
N ALA A 67 2.80 -4.38 10.80
CA ALA A 67 2.82 -5.82 10.59
C ALA A 67 4.01 -6.28 9.72
N GLU A 68 4.42 -5.49 8.72
CA GLU A 68 5.58 -5.83 7.90
C GLU A 68 6.88 -5.63 8.69
N CYS A 69 7.00 -4.55 9.47
CA CYS A 69 8.14 -4.31 10.36
C CYS A 69 8.31 -5.46 11.37
N GLU A 70 7.21 -5.89 12.00
CA GLU A 70 7.25 -7.01 12.95
C GLU A 70 7.72 -8.31 12.26
N LYS A 71 7.26 -8.55 11.03
CA LYS A 71 7.66 -9.73 10.25
C LYS A 71 9.15 -9.70 9.91
N LEU A 72 9.72 -8.52 9.63
CA LEU A 72 11.15 -8.36 9.34
C LEU A 72 11.99 -8.59 10.60
N LEU A 73 11.57 -8.01 11.73
CA LEU A 73 12.24 -8.20 13.01
C LEU A 73 12.27 -9.68 13.43
N LYS A 74 11.23 -10.44 13.07
CA LYS A 74 11.15 -11.90 13.30
C LYS A 74 11.79 -12.75 12.20
N SER A 75 12.28 -12.14 11.12
CA SER A 75 12.88 -12.89 10.03
C SER A 75 14.22 -13.49 10.46
N LYS A 76 14.49 -14.74 10.05
CA LYS A 76 15.75 -15.43 10.35
C LYS A 76 16.97 -14.62 9.91
N GLU A 77 16.87 -14.00 8.73
CA GLU A 77 17.89 -13.13 8.14
C GLU A 77 18.25 -11.95 9.06
N TYR A 78 17.26 -11.29 9.69
CA TYR A 78 17.54 -10.22 10.65
C TYR A 78 18.15 -10.76 11.96
N GLN A 79 17.71 -11.92 12.44
CA GLN A 79 18.27 -12.52 13.66
C GLN A 79 19.72 -12.97 13.48
N GLU A 80 20.05 -13.51 12.30
CA GLU A 80 21.42 -13.92 11.95
C GLU A 80 22.34 -12.70 11.92
N VAL A 81 21.96 -11.65 11.19
CA VAL A 81 22.71 -10.38 11.14
C VAL A 81 22.86 -9.76 12.53
N ASN A 82 21.81 -9.79 13.38
CA ASN A 82 21.87 -9.21 14.72
C ASN A 82 22.73 -10.02 15.69
N THR A 83 22.74 -11.35 15.56
CA THR A 83 23.59 -12.23 16.38
C THR A 83 25.06 -12.03 16.03
N GLU A 84 25.40 -12.00 14.74
CA GLU A 84 26.76 -11.71 14.28
C GLU A 84 27.24 -10.32 14.70
N LEU A 85 26.36 -9.33 14.75
CA LEU A 85 26.70 -7.98 15.17
C LEU A 85 27.04 -7.90 16.67
N GLU A 86 26.31 -8.64 17.52
CA GLU A 86 26.63 -8.75 18.94
C GLU A 86 27.94 -9.52 19.18
N GLU A 87 28.21 -10.59 18.41
CA GLU A 87 29.49 -11.31 18.49
C GLU A 87 30.68 -10.42 18.11
N LEU A 88 30.55 -9.61 17.04
CA LEU A 88 31.58 -8.67 16.65
C LEU A 88 31.78 -7.57 17.68
N LYS A 89 30.70 -7.01 18.21
CA LYS A 89 30.77 -5.98 19.24
C LYS A 89 31.52 -6.50 20.47
N HIS A 90 31.24 -7.75 20.87
CA HIS A 90 31.96 -8.40 21.95
C HIS A 90 33.46 -8.61 21.61
N LYS A 91 33.79 -9.02 20.38
CA LYS A 91 35.21 -9.14 19.94
C LYS A 91 35.93 -7.80 19.97
N LEU A 92 35.27 -6.72 19.52
CA LEU A 92 35.82 -5.38 19.49
C LEU A 92 36.02 -4.80 20.90
N GLU A 93 35.07 -5.04 21.81
CA GLU A 93 35.15 -4.59 23.21
C GLU A 93 36.19 -5.39 24.02
N SER A 94 36.51 -6.62 23.59
CA SER A 94 37.57 -7.44 24.17
C SER A 94 38.98 -7.20 23.60
N THR A 95 39.09 -6.46 22.49
CA THR A 95 40.37 -6.19 21.82
C THR A 95 40.82 -4.77 22.15
N ASP A 96 41.84 -4.64 23.01
CA ASP A 96 42.42 -3.34 23.37
C ASP A 96 43.02 -2.67 22.12
N VAL A 97 42.62 -1.43 21.88
CA VAL A 97 42.77 -0.74 20.59
C VAL A 97 44.22 -0.31 20.39
N THR A 98 44.97 -1.00 19.55
CA THR A 98 46.20 -0.45 18.96
C THR A 98 46.56 -1.11 17.62
N ASP A 99 46.57 -0.27 16.59
CA ASP A 99 47.31 -0.40 15.31
C ASP A 99 46.71 -1.20 14.13
N SER A 100 46.82 -0.59 12.94
CA SER A 100 46.71 -1.14 11.56
C SER A 100 45.47 -1.95 11.11
N SER A 101 44.61 -2.53 11.95
CA SER A 101 43.49 -3.40 11.50
C SER A 101 42.22 -2.65 11.08
N LEU A 102 42.16 -1.33 11.31
CA LEU A 102 40.96 -0.51 11.11
C LEU A 102 40.42 -0.52 9.67
N THR A 103 41.29 -0.72 8.66
CA THR A 103 40.89 -0.71 7.25
C THR A 103 40.15 -1.98 6.81
N ASP A 104 40.43 -3.13 7.42
CA ASP A 104 39.72 -4.38 7.13
C ASP A 104 38.34 -4.40 7.82
N ASP A 105 38.25 -3.89 9.06
CA ASP A 105 37.00 -3.77 9.80
C ASP A 105 36.00 -2.79 9.15
N ILE A 106 36.50 -1.72 8.50
CA ILE A 106 35.65 -0.77 7.76
C ILE A 106 35.06 -1.41 6.50
N ALA A 107 35.83 -2.26 5.79
CA ALA A 107 35.35 -2.97 4.62
C ALA A 107 34.25 -3.99 4.98
N GLU A 108 34.40 -4.67 6.11
CA GLU A 108 33.40 -5.59 6.64
C GLU A 108 32.11 -4.86 7.09
N HIS A 109 32.24 -3.70 7.74
CA HIS A 109 31.09 -2.88 8.11
C HIS A 109 30.30 -2.31 6.92
N GLN A 110 30.97 -1.99 5.80
CA GLN A 110 30.29 -1.55 4.58
C GLN A 110 29.51 -2.67 3.89
N ARG A 111 30.05 -3.90 3.90
CA ARG A 111 29.37 -5.06 3.33
C ARG A 111 28.04 -5.34 4.05
N ARG A 112 28.05 -5.26 5.39
CA ARG A 112 26.85 -5.42 6.24
C ARG A 112 25.80 -4.31 6.03
N ARG A 113 26.24 -3.06 5.82
CA ARG A 113 25.31 -1.97 5.46
C ARG A 113 24.61 -2.23 4.14
N SER A 114 25.28 -2.84 3.16
CA SER A 114 24.68 -3.10 1.85
C SER A 114 23.54 -4.13 1.91
N GLU A 115 23.64 -5.13 2.79
CA GLU A 115 22.58 -6.13 3.00
C GLU A 115 21.36 -5.53 3.73
N LEU A 116 21.59 -4.73 4.77
CA LEU A 116 20.51 -3.98 5.44
C LEU A 116 19.80 -3.01 4.50
N VAL A 117 20.54 -2.37 3.59
CA VAL A 117 19.97 -1.49 2.54
C VAL A 117 19.14 -2.30 1.54
N ALA A 118 19.58 -3.51 1.16
CA ALA A 118 18.82 -4.38 0.28
C ALA A 118 17.50 -4.85 0.92
N ILE A 119 17.53 -5.20 2.21
CA ILE A 119 16.32 -5.53 2.99
C ILE A 119 15.39 -4.32 3.03
N TRP A 120 15.89 -3.13 3.36
CA TRP A 120 15.11 -1.89 3.38
C TRP A 120 14.47 -1.56 2.03
N LYS A 121 15.21 -1.70 0.93
CA LYS A 121 14.71 -1.46 -0.43
C LYS A 121 13.54 -2.40 -0.78
N LYS A 122 13.60 -3.65 -0.34
CA LYS A 122 12.52 -4.64 -0.52
C LYS A 122 11.26 -4.27 0.26
N VAL A 123 11.42 -3.69 1.43
CA VAL A 123 10.34 -3.23 2.32
C VAL A 123 9.69 -1.98 1.75
N GLU A 124 10.50 -1.04 1.30
CA GLU A 124 10.05 0.16 0.62
C GLU A 124 9.21 -0.21 -0.61
N LEU A 125 9.68 -1.13 -1.45
CA LEU A 125 8.93 -1.59 -2.62
C LEU A 125 7.56 -2.19 -2.24
N ARG A 126 7.50 -3.00 -1.18
CA ARG A 126 6.24 -3.57 -0.67
C ARG A 126 5.32 -2.49 -0.10
N LEU A 127 5.87 -1.46 0.54
CA LEU A 127 5.13 -0.31 1.04
C LEU A 127 4.55 0.52 -0.11
N TRP A 128 5.32 0.78 -1.17
CA TRP A 128 4.83 1.47 -2.37
C TRP A 128 3.66 0.75 -3.02
N VAL A 129 3.73 -0.58 -3.15
CA VAL A 129 2.60 -1.39 -3.66
C VAL A 129 1.37 -1.30 -2.75
N LYS A 130 1.55 -1.18 -1.42
CA LYS A 130 0.44 -0.95 -0.49
C LYS A 130 -0.08 0.49 -0.54
N LEU A 131 0.78 1.47 -0.79
CA LEU A 131 0.42 2.88 -0.94
C LEU A 131 -0.50 3.10 -2.14
N ALA A 132 -0.26 2.38 -3.24
CA ALA A 132 -1.14 2.34 -4.40
C ALA A 132 -2.57 1.86 -4.08
N ARG A 133 -2.83 1.30 -2.89
CA ARG A 133 -4.17 0.87 -2.46
C ARG A 133 -5.00 1.97 -1.81
N ILE A 134 -4.38 3.08 -1.41
CA ILE A 134 -5.07 4.26 -0.86
C ILE A 134 -6.18 4.79 -1.80
N PRO A 135 -5.90 5.05 -3.10
CA PRO A 135 -6.95 5.49 -4.03
C PRO A 135 -8.07 4.46 -4.15
N PHE A 136 -7.75 3.17 -4.06
CA PHE A 136 -8.73 2.09 -4.12
C PHE A 136 -9.72 2.14 -2.95
N GLY A 137 -9.24 2.42 -1.74
CA GLY A 137 -10.10 2.59 -0.57
C GLY A 137 -11.05 3.79 -0.72
N MET A 138 -10.59 4.88 -1.31
CA MET A 138 -11.44 6.05 -1.61
C MET A 138 -12.52 5.74 -2.65
N VAL A 139 -12.16 5.11 -3.76
CA VAL A 139 -13.12 4.71 -4.81
C VAL A 139 -14.17 3.77 -4.25
N LEU A 140 -13.77 2.86 -3.37
CA LEU A 140 -14.70 1.91 -2.77
C LEU A 140 -15.66 2.59 -1.80
N ALA A 141 -15.18 3.53 -1.00
CA ALA A 141 -16.04 4.35 -0.13
C ALA A 141 -17.04 5.18 -0.95
N VAL A 142 -16.60 5.76 -2.07
CA VAL A 142 -17.47 6.48 -3.02
C VAL A 142 -18.53 5.55 -3.62
N GLY A 143 -18.12 4.40 -4.15
CA GLY A 143 -19.04 3.41 -4.71
C GLY A 143 -20.06 2.91 -3.67
N PHE A 144 -19.62 2.70 -2.44
CA PHE A 144 -20.48 2.30 -1.34
C PHE A 144 -21.49 3.41 -0.99
N TYR A 145 -21.04 4.67 -0.91
CA TYR A 145 -21.92 5.82 -0.68
C TYR A 145 -23.03 5.93 -1.74
N LEU A 146 -22.69 5.71 -3.02
CA LEU A 146 -23.67 5.74 -4.12
C LEU A 146 -24.62 4.53 -4.12
N LEU A 147 -24.18 3.38 -3.59
CA LEU A 147 -25.00 2.16 -3.49
C LEU A 147 -25.98 2.17 -2.31
N ILE A 148 -25.66 2.88 -1.24
CA ILE A 148 -26.49 2.91 -0.02
C ILE A 148 -27.94 3.33 -0.29
N PRO A 149 -28.22 4.41 -1.05
CA PRO A 149 -29.60 4.81 -1.37
C PRO A 149 -30.39 3.74 -2.14
N LEU A 150 -29.71 2.82 -2.83
CA LEU A 150 -30.35 1.74 -3.57
C LEU A 150 -30.79 0.58 -2.65
N VAL A 151 -30.10 0.40 -1.52
CA VAL A 151 -30.30 -0.74 -0.60
C VAL A 151 -31.09 -0.31 0.64
N VAL A 152 -30.92 0.93 1.09
CA VAL A 152 -31.52 1.45 2.32
C VAL A 152 -32.66 2.40 1.96
N SER A 153 -33.86 2.12 2.49
CA SER A 153 -35.04 2.98 2.28
C SER A 153 -34.79 4.41 2.77
N SER A 154 -35.26 5.39 2.00
CA SER A 154 -35.05 6.83 2.20
C SER A 154 -35.47 7.37 3.58
N SER A 155 -36.32 6.65 4.31
CA SER A 155 -36.77 7.01 5.67
C SER A 155 -35.71 6.85 6.76
N LEU A 156 -34.58 6.19 6.48
CA LEU A 156 -33.47 6.00 7.43
C LEU A 156 -32.32 7.00 7.20
N VAL A 157 -32.43 7.86 6.19
CA VAL A 157 -31.38 8.80 5.77
C VAL A 157 -31.65 10.20 6.35
N ASP A 158 -31.89 10.27 7.65
CA ASP A 158 -31.91 11.55 8.37
C ASP A 158 -30.49 12.03 8.72
N THR A 159 -30.33 13.24 9.24
CA THR A 159 -29.04 13.89 9.53
C THR A 159 -28.07 13.06 10.42
N SER A 160 -28.58 12.15 11.25
CA SER A 160 -27.77 11.18 12.01
C SER A 160 -27.09 10.14 11.11
N SER A 161 -27.69 9.84 9.96
CA SER A 161 -27.19 8.95 8.91
C SER A 161 -25.90 9.50 8.29
N LEU A 162 -25.78 10.82 8.08
CA LEU A 162 -24.59 11.42 7.44
C LEU A 162 -23.28 11.16 8.21
N ARG A 163 -23.30 11.21 9.55
CA ARG A 163 -22.15 10.87 10.40
C ARG A 163 -21.86 9.38 10.40
N LEU A 164 -22.91 8.56 10.40
CA LEU A 164 -22.80 7.11 10.30
C LEU A 164 -22.19 6.71 8.96
N MET A 165 -22.58 7.37 7.86
CA MET A 165 -22.00 7.17 6.53
C MET A 165 -20.51 7.53 6.46
N ALA A 166 -20.07 8.56 7.17
CA ALA A 166 -18.64 8.87 7.29
C ALA A 166 -17.88 7.76 8.03
N GLY A 167 -18.45 7.23 9.12
CA GLY A 167 -17.90 6.07 9.83
C GLY A 167 -17.87 4.81 8.96
N VAL A 168 -18.92 4.55 8.19
CA VAL A 168 -18.98 3.43 7.26
C VAL A 168 -17.97 3.60 6.13
N ALA A 169 -17.82 4.79 5.56
CA ALA A 169 -16.80 5.08 4.56
C ALA A 169 -15.38 4.83 5.09
N PHE A 170 -15.10 5.20 6.35
CA PHE A 170 -13.84 4.85 7.02
C PHE A 170 -13.63 3.34 7.12
N VAL A 171 -14.65 2.60 7.59
CA VAL A 171 -14.59 1.14 7.72
C VAL A 171 -14.40 0.47 6.36
N VAL A 172 -15.15 0.90 5.35
CA VAL A 172 -15.07 0.39 3.99
C VAL A 172 -13.67 0.62 3.39
N ALA A 173 -13.09 1.79 3.64
CA ALA A 173 -11.74 2.13 3.22
C ALA A 173 -10.62 1.38 4.00
N LEU A 174 -10.94 0.68 5.10
CA LEU A 174 -9.99 -0.23 5.77
C LEU A 174 -9.83 -1.59 5.06
N PHE A 175 -10.73 -1.95 4.15
CA PHE A 175 -10.72 -3.27 3.48
C PHE A 175 -10.33 -3.25 1.97
N PRO A 176 -9.39 -2.41 1.49
CA PRO A 176 -9.05 -2.38 0.07
C PRO A 176 -8.41 -3.70 -0.38
N LYS A 177 -7.71 -4.40 0.52
CA LYS A 177 -7.13 -5.72 0.25
C LYS A 177 -8.21 -6.77 -0.09
N VAL A 178 -9.30 -6.80 0.65
CA VAL A 178 -10.39 -7.78 0.44
C VAL A 178 -11.06 -7.50 -0.90
N ALA A 179 -11.31 -6.24 -1.19
CA ALA A 179 -11.90 -5.81 -2.46
C ALA A 179 -11.04 -6.17 -3.67
N MET A 180 -9.73 -5.88 -3.61
CA MET A 180 -8.80 -6.24 -4.68
C MET A 180 -8.75 -7.76 -4.88
N ASN A 181 -8.65 -8.54 -3.80
CA ASN A 181 -8.64 -10.00 -3.91
C ASN A 181 -9.94 -10.54 -4.53
N GLY A 182 -11.09 -9.95 -4.18
CA GLY A 182 -12.37 -10.28 -4.78
C GLY A 182 -12.40 -9.98 -6.28
N LEU A 183 -11.96 -8.78 -6.69
CA LEU A 183 -11.90 -8.37 -8.10
C LEU A 183 -10.92 -9.22 -8.90
N THR A 184 -9.73 -9.53 -8.38
CA THR A 184 -8.77 -10.42 -9.04
C THR A 184 -9.36 -11.81 -9.20
N GLY A 185 -10.02 -12.36 -8.16
CA GLY A 185 -10.69 -13.66 -8.26
C GLY A 185 -11.82 -13.66 -9.29
N LEU A 186 -12.58 -12.58 -9.40
CA LEU A 186 -13.66 -12.42 -10.37
C LEU A 186 -13.11 -12.27 -11.79
N ALA A 187 -12.07 -11.47 -11.97
CA ALA A 187 -11.37 -11.31 -13.24
C ALA A 187 -10.74 -12.63 -13.72
N SER A 188 -10.07 -13.36 -12.83
CA SER A 188 -9.53 -14.69 -13.16
C SER A 188 -10.63 -15.67 -13.58
N ARG A 189 -11.82 -15.62 -12.96
CA ARG A 189 -12.96 -16.45 -13.37
C ARG A 189 -13.55 -16.03 -14.72
N LEU A 190 -13.69 -14.73 -14.97
CA LEU A 190 -14.17 -14.22 -16.26
C LEU A 190 -13.20 -14.58 -17.39
N ILE A 191 -11.91 -14.37 -17.18
CA ILE A 191 -10.85 -14.69 -18.16
C ILE A 191 -10.74 -16.20 -18.36
N SER A 192 -10.78 -16.99 -17.27
CA SER A 192 -10.72 -18.46 -17.35
C SER A 192 -11.97 -19.05 -18.01
N SER A 193 -13.17 -18.49 -17.78
CA SER A 193 -14.40 -18.96 -18.42
C SER A 193 -14.38 -18.80 -19.94
N ASN A 194 -13.66 -17.80 -20.46
CA ASN A 194 -13.51 -17.58 -21.90
C ASN A 194 -12.43 -18.49 -22.54
N SER A 195 -11.60 -19.14 -21.72
CA SER A 195 -10.55 -20.06 -22.16
C SER A 195 -11.03 -21.52 -22.23
N ALA A 196 -12.12 -21.89 -21.55
CA ALA A 196 -12.64 -23.26 -21.50
C ALA A 196 -13.70 -23.56 -22.60
N GLY A 197 -13.96 -22.59 -23.48
CA GLY A 197 -14.92 -22.69 -24.59
C GLY A 197 -14.30 -22.97 -25.96
N LYS A 198 -13.09 -23.55 -26.03
CA LYS A 198 -12.45 -24.01 -27.26
C LYS A 198 -12.04 -25.46 -27.15
#